data_AF-A0A921ZVE6-F1
#
_entry.id   AF-A0A921ZVE6-F1
#
_cell.length_a   1.000
_cell.length_b   1.000
_cell.length_c   1.000
_cell.angle_alpha   90.00
_cell.angle_beta   90.00
_cell.angle_gamma   90.00
#
_symmetry.space_group_name_H-M   'P 1'
#
loop_
_entity.id
_entity.type
_entity.pdbx_description
1 polymer ?
#
loop_
_entity_poly.entity_id
_entity_poly.type
_entity_poly.pdbx_seq_one_letter_code
_entity_poly.pdbx_strand_id
1 'polypeptide(L)'
;MNILYVKTTVVTCILVITFSNVVGQSCNGGADCIALDKCSGLYRQLQKGSTPALTRLLRSLHCGFENANMPKICCPPEFLSQRGGFGNDQGSARENPLALLPNRRECGIQNNDRIVGGIQTEIDEHPWMVLLRYDKPSGWGFYCGGVLISSRYVLTAAHCVKGSDLPPNWKLSQVRLGEWNTSSQVDCVGDDCSQPVQDIRIEQIIAHESYDPEDNNQQNDIALLRLAQNVHLNDFVKPICLPTTEDLRDSNFDGLEMEVAGWGKTETQNMDSNLRGTGLGGFGPSG
;
A
#
# COMPACT_ATOMS: atom_id res chain seq x y z
N MET A 1 45.99 -42.17 56.88
CA MET A 1 47.00 -41.53 56.01
C MET A 1 46.24 -40.74 54.94
N ASN A 2 46.51 -39.44 54.88
CA ASN A 2 46.09 -38.45 53.87
C ASN A 2 44.62 -38.04 53.73
N ILE A 3 44.42 -36.81 54.19
CA ILE A 3 43.39 -35.82 53.93
C ILE A 3 43.17 -35.62 52.43
N LEU A 4 41.91 -35.63 51.98
CA LEU A 4 41.51 -34.95 50.75
C LEU A 4 40.39 -33.96 51.08
N TYR A 5 40.75 -32.68 51.04
CA TYR A 5 39.87 -31.52 51.14
C TYR A 5 39.01 -31.45 49.88
N VAL A 6 37.70 -31.63 50.01
CA VAL A 6 36.75 -31.15 48.99
C VAL A 6 36.16 -29.85 49.52
N LYS A 7 36.67 -28.73 48.99
CA LYS A 7 36.05 -27.41 49.18
C LYS A 7 34.68 -27.44 48.53
N THR A 8 33.63 -27.58 49.33
CA THR A 8 32.26 -27.31 48.88
C THR A 8 32.12 -25.80 48.74
N THR A 9 32.38 -25.28 47.54
CA THR A 9 32.06 -23.90 47.20
C THR A 9 30.54 -23.78 47.20
N VAL A 10 29.99 -23.25 48.30
CA VAL A 10 28.59 -22.79 48.33
C VAL A 10 28.53 -21.59 47.39
N VAL A 11 28.10 -21.84 46.15
CA VAL A 11 27.71 -20.76 45.24
C VAL A 11 26.42 -20.19 45.80
N THR A 12 26.53 -19.20 46.67
CA THR A 12 25.42 -18.34 47.01
C THR A 12 25.06 -17.58 45.74
N CYS A 13 24.04 -18.06 45.03
CA CYS A 13 23.32 -17.27 44.04
C CYS A 13 22.71 -16.08 44.79
N ILE A 14 23.47 -14.99 44.90
CA ILE A 14 22.91 -13.68 45.16
C ILE A 14 22.04 -13.41 43.94
N LEU A 15 20.74 -13.64 44.10
CA LEU A 15 19.72 -13.03 43.24
C LEU A 15 19.89 -11.53 43.41
N VAL A 16 20.75 -10.94 42.58
CA VAL A 16 20.66 -9.52 42.29
C VAL A 16 19.33 -9.38 41.59
N ILE A 17 18.28 -9.11 42.35
CA ILE A 17 17.05 -8.56 41.80
C ILE A 17 17.46 -7.17 41.33
N THR A 18 17.99 -7.10 40.12
CA THR A 18 17.98 -5.85 39.37
C THR A 18 16.51 -5.56 39.19
N PHE A 19 15.97 -4.65 40.02
CA PHE A 19 14.79 -3.92 39.63
C PHE A 19 15.19 -3.15 38.38
N SER A 20 15.04 -3.78 37.23
CA SER A 20 14.84 -3.07 35.99
C SER A 20 13.54 -2.32 36.22
N ASN A 21 13.65 -1.12 36.77
CA ASN A 21 12.64 -0.11 36.58
C ASN A 21 12.54 0.03 35.07
N VAL A 22 11.60 -0.70 34.47
CA VAL A 22 11.20 -0.48 33.08
C VAL A 22 10.66 0.94 33.11
N VAL A 23 11.53 1.88 32.78
CA VAL A 23 11.16 3.27 32.54
C VAL A 23 10.10 3.20 31.46
N GLY A 24 8.87 3.53 31.83
CA GLY A 24 7.75 3.51 30.89
C GLY A 24 8.14 4.31 29.66
N GLN A 25 8.06 3.67 28.49
CA GLN A 25 8.39 4.32 27.23
C GLN A 25 7.36 5.43 27.00
N SER A 26 7.83 6.66 26.78
CA SER A 26 6.95 7.75 26.36
C SER A 26 6.34 7.37 25.02
N CYS A 27 5.01 7.42 24.95
CA CYS A 27 4.30 7.18 23.70
C CYS A 27 4.60 8.32 22.73
N ASN A 28 4.96 7.98 21.49
CA ASN A 28 5.23 8.94 20.42
C ASN A 28 4.04 9.00 19.46
N GLY A 29 3.91 10.12 18.71
CA GLY A 29 2.91 10.22 17.64
C GLY A 29 1.47 10.38 18.11
N GLY A 30 1.24 11.03 19.26
CA GLY A 30 -0.11 11.37 19.75
C GLY A 30 -0.88 10.22 20.41
N ALA A 31 -0.21 9.11 20.70
CA ALA A 31 -0.77 8.00 21.47
C ALA A 31 -0.65 8.25 22.97
N ASP A 32 -1.70 7.90 23.73
CA ASP A 32 -1.69 8.01 25.19
C ASP A 32 -1.32 6.67 25.84
N CYS A 33 -0.49 6.72 26.89
CA CYS A 33 -0.16 5.53 27.69
C CYS A 33 -1.30 5.22 28.67
N ILE A 34 -2.20 4.33 28.26
CA ILE A 34 -3.41 3.98 29.01
C ILE A 34 -3.52 2.48 29.25
N ALA A 35 -4.38 2.07 30.19
CA ALA A 35 -4.64 0.66 30.45
C ALA A 35 -5.23 -0.05 29.22
N LEU A 36 -4.86 -1.31 29.01
CA LEU A 36 -5.25 -2.09 27.83
C LEU A 36 -6.77 -2.18 27.63
N ASP A 37 -7.54 -2.28 28.72
CA ASP A 37 -9.00 -2.31 28.73
C ASP A 37 -9.64 -0.97 28.33
N LYS A 38 -8.94 0.15 28.59
CA LYS A 38 -9.34 1.49 28.14
C LYS A 38 -9.06 1.72 26.65
N CYS A 39 -8.24 0.90 26.01
CA CYS A 39 -8.00 0.93 24.57
C CYS A 39 -9.04 0.08 23.82
N SER A 40 -10.29 0.56 23.81
CA SER A 40 -11.48 -0.22 23.43
C SER A 40 -11.38 -0.97 22.10
N GLY A 41 -10.76 -0.38 21.07
CA GLY A 41 -10.63 -1.00 19.75
C GLY A 41 -9.68 -2.21 19.75
N LEU A 42 -8.52 -2.08 20.41
CA LEU A 42 -7.53 -3.15 20.50
C LEU A 42 -7.96 -4.23 21.51
N TYR A 43 -8.59 -3.83 22.62
CA TYR A 43 -9.14 -4.74 23.61
C TYR A 43 -10.21 -5.68 23.02
N ARG A 44 -11.04 -5.17 22.09
CA ARG A 44 -12.05 -5.98 21.39
C ARG A 44 -11.43 -6.99 20.43
N GLN A 45 -10.31 -6.66 19.79
CA GLN A 45 -9.59 -7.64 18.95
C GLN A 45 -9.01 -8.76 19.80
N LEU A 46 -8.49 -8.44 20.99
CA LEU A 46 -8.05 -9.44 21.97
C LEU A 46 -9.18 -10.36 22.42
N GLN A 47 -10.38 -9.82 22.65
CA GLN A 47 -11.56 -10.63 23.01
C GLN A 47 -11.98 -11.63 21.91
N LYS A 48 -11.63 -11.37 20.65
CA LYS A 48 -11.91 -12.27 19.52
C LYS A 48 -10.87 -13.39 19.36
N GLY A 49 -9.77 -13.34 20.13
CA GLY A 49 -8.70 -14.35 20.11
C GLY A 49 -7.31 -13.74 19.89
N SER A 50 -6.28 -14.36 20.47
CA SER A 50 -4.89 -13.89 20.35
C SER A 50 -4.15 -14.63 19.24
N THR A 51 -3.61 -13.89 18.27
CA THR A 51 -2.69 -14.43 17.26
C THR A 51 -1.23 -14.11 17.61
N PRO A 52 -0.22 -14.86 17.13
CA PRO A 52 1.19 -14.55 17.37
C PRO A 52 1.62 -13.16 16.87
N ALA A 53 0.93 -12.63 15.85
CA ALA A 53 1.11 -11.27 15.35
C ALA A 53 0.58 -10.23 16.34
N LEU A 54 -0.64 -10.44 16.87
CA LEU A 54 -1.26 -9.57 17.88
C LEU A 54 -0.45 -9.57 19.18
N THR A 55 0.08 -10.72 19.61
CA THR A 55 0.93 -10.80 20.80
C THR A 55 2.24 -10.03 20.63
N ARG A 56 2.86 -10.07 19.44
CA ARG A 56 4.06 -9.27 19.14
C ARG A 56 3.76 -7.77 19.15
N LEU A 57 2.64 -7.37 18.56
CA LEU A 57 2.16 -5.99 18.55
C LEU A 57 1.91 -5.46 19.97
N LEU A 58 1.25 -6.24 20.83
CA LEU A 58 0.98 -5.82 22.21
C LEU A 58 2.26 -5.67 23.04
N ARG A 59 3.27 -6.52 22.79
CA ARG A 59 4.58 -6.37 23.42
C ARG A 59 5.29 -5.10 22.95
N SER A 60 5.19 -4.74 21.67
CA SER A 60 5.81 -3.51 21.14
C SER A 60 5.09 -2.23 21.58
N LEU A 61 3.81 -2.30 21.94
CA LEU A 61 3.02 -1.15 22.40
C LEU A 61 3.05 -0.96 23.92
N HIS A 62 3.70 -1.86 24.66
CA HIS A 62 3.70 -1.82 26.13
C HIS A 62 4.44 -0.58 26.65
N CYS A 63 3.73 0.28 27.38
CA CYS A 63 4.27 1.55 27.88
C CYS A 63 4.40 1.60 29.42
N GLY A 64 3.97 0.55 30.13
CA GLY A 64 4.12 0.44 31.58
C GLY A 64 2.98 -0.36 32.22
N PHE A 65 2.80 -0.19 33.53
CA PHE A 65 1.72 -0.85 34.28
C PHE A 65 0.94 0.15 35.14
N GLU A 66 -0.37 -0.08 35.31
CA GLU A 66 -1.21 0.53 36.33
C GLU A 66 -1.27 -0.43 37.52
N ASN A 67 -0.62 -0.08 38.63
CA ASN A 67 -0.33 -1.01 39.75
C ASN A 67 0.48 -2.25 39.28
N ALA A 68 0.74 -3.22 40.16
CA ALA A 68 1.57 -4.38 39.83
C ALA A 68 0.93 -5.37 38.82
N ASN A 69 -0.36 -5.23 38.48
CA ASN A 69 -1.13 -6.27 37.79
C ASN A 69 -1.85 -5.84 36.49
N MET A 70 -1.88 -4.56 36.11
CA MET A 70 -2.63 -4.13 34.92
C MET A 70 -1.70 -3.51 33.85
N PRO A 71 -1.50 -4.15 32.69
CA PRO A 71 -0.61 -3.63 31.66
C PRO A 71 -1.20 -2.40 30.97
N LYS A 72 -0.35 -1.39 30.76
CA LYS A 72 -0.62 -0.20 29.95
C LYS A 72 0.05 -0.33 28.59
N ILE A 73 -0.61 0.23 27.58
CA ILE A 73 -0.12 0.31 26.21
C ILE A 73 -0.22 1.74 25.68
N CYS A 74 0.64 2.08 24.74
CA CYS A 74 0.44 3.26 23.89
C CYS A 74 -0.76 2.99 23.00
N CYS A 75 -1.93 3.49 23.39
CA CYS A 75 -3.14 3.35 22.60
C CYS A 75 -3.21 4.51 21.62
N PRO A 76 -3.15 4.24 20.30
CA PRO A 76 -3.35 5.28 19.32
C PRO A 76 -4.78 5.86 19.43
N PRO A 77 -4.98 7.17 19.17
CA PRO A 77 -6.27 7.83 19.37
C PRO A 77 -7.40 7.21 18.55
N GLU A 78 -7.10 6.58 17.41
CA GLU A 78 -8.05 5.82 16.59
C GLU A 78 -8.66 4.60 17.31
N PHE A 79 -8.07 4.12 18.42
CA PHE A 79 -8.54 2.97 19.20
C PHE A 79 -9.10 3.34 20.59
N LEU A 80 -8.99 4.60 21.02
CA LEU A 80 -9.40 5.08 22.35
C LEU A 80 -10.92 5.12 22.56
N SER A 81 -11.67 5.33 21.49
CA SER A 81 -13.11 5.33 21.51
C SER A 81 -13.53 5.04 20.10
N GLN A 82 -14.12 3.88 19.84
CA GLN A 82 -14.69 3.69 18.52
C GLN A 82 -15.81 4.72 18.31
N ARG A 83 -15.48 5.82 17.60
CA ARG A 83 -16.19 6.27 16.40
C ARG A 83 -16.14 5.16 15.35
N GLY A 84 -16.72 4.03 15.74
CA GLY A 84 -16.88 2.77 15.04
C GLY A 84 -18.18 2.21 15.61
N GLY A 85 -19.29 2.75 15.09
CA GLY A 85 -20.62 2.50 15.59
C GLY A 85 -21.57 3.66 15.26
N PHE A 86 -22.41 3.43 14.26
CA PHE A 86 -23.57 4.20 13.85
C PHE A 86 -24.33 4.87 15.00
N GLY A 87 -24.65 6.17 14.84
CA GLY A 87 -25.59 6.90 15.69
C GLY A 87 -26.13 8.11 14.93
N ASN A 88 -27.47 8.20 14.85
CA ASN A 88 -28.25 9.22 14.16
C ASN A 88 -27.80 10.65 14.51
N ASP A 89 -27.23 11.34 13.54
CA ASP A 89 -27.37 12.79 13.41
C ASP A 89 -28.22 13.05 12.17
N GLN A 90 -29.41 13.60 12.38
CA GLN A 90 -30.18 14.25 11.31
C GLN A 90 -29.43 15.53 10.95
N GLY A 91 -28.38 15.39 10.14
CA GLY A 91 -27.56 16.48 9.66
C GLY A 91 -26.75 15.98 8.48
N SER A 92 -27.33 16.13 7.28
CA SER A 92 -26.72 15.97 5.94
C SER A 92 -25.23 15.58 5.96
N ALA A 93 -24.97 14.27 5.95
CA ALA A 93 -23.63 13.72 5.78
C ALA A 93 -23.06 14.23 4.46
N ARG A 94 -22.16 15.24 4.53
CA ARG A 94 -21.20 15.45 3.46
C ARG A 94 -20.29 14.23 3.50
N GLU A 95 -20.44 13.33 2.53
CA GLU A 95 -19.48 12.25 2.31
C GLU A 95 -18.09 12.89 2.27
N ASN A 96 -17.20 12.52 3.20
CA ASN A 96 -15.81 12.92 3.08
C ASN A 96 -15.23 12.14 1.89
N PRO A 97 -14.94 12.79 0.74
CA PRO A 97 -14.56 12.08 -0.47
C PRO A 97 -13.25 11.30 -0.30
N LEU A 98 -12.43 11.68 0.69
CA LEU A 98 -11.15 11.05 1.00
C LEU A 98 -11.29 9.74 1.80
N ALA A 99 -12.48 9.40 2.30
CA ALA A 99 -12.69 8.17 3.08
C ALA A 99 -12.51 6.89 2.25
N LEU A 100 -12.53 6.99 0.92
CA LEU A 100 -12.30 5.88 -0.01
C LEU A 100 -10.81 5.66 -0.32
N LEU A 101 -9.94 6.61 0.01
CA LEU A 101 -8.51 6.50 -0.21
C LEU A 101 -7.82 5.76 0.94
N PRO A 102 -6.77 4.97 0.64
CA PRO A 102 -5.97 4.29 1.64
C PRO A 102 -5.29 5.29 2.58
N ASN A 103 -4.94 4.83 3.78
CA ASN A 103 -4.13 5.63 4.69
C ASN A 103 -2.76 5.92 4.04
N ARG A 104 -2.17 7.08 4.33
CA ARG A 104 -0.79 7.41 3.91
C ARG A 104 0.26 6.39 4.36
N ARG A 105 -0.03 5.57 5.37
CA ARG A 105 0.82 4.47 5.83
C ARG A 105 0.62 3.15 5.07
N GLU A 106 -0.29 3.12 4.11
CA GLU A 106 -0.67 1.91 3.35
C GLU A 106 -0.52 2.09 1.83
N CYS A 107 -0.33 3.32 1.37
CA CYS A 107 -0.14 3.64 -0.04
C CYS A 107 1.28 4.11 -0.35
N GLY A 108 1.71 3.98 -1.60
CA GLY A 108 3.00 4.50 -2.07
C GLY A 108 4.22 3.83 -1.43
N ILE A 109 4.04 2.64 -0.85
CA ILE A 109 5.14 1.86 -0.26
C ILE A 109 5.75 0.99 -1.37
N GLN A 110 6.99 1.29 -1.70
CA GLN A 110 7.86 0.45 -2.54
C GLN A 110 8.72 -0.42 -1.62
N ASN A 111 9.04 -1.63 -2.06
CA ASN A 111 9.88 -2.55 -1.29
C ASN A 111 11.38 -2.37 -1.58
N ASN A 112 11.77 -1.50 -2.53
CA ASN A 112 13.17 -1.19 -2.79
C ASN A 112 13.38 0.20 -3.45
N ASP A 113 14.57 0.79 -3.27
CA ASP A 113 14.92 2.18 -3.64
C ASP A 113 15.86 2.28 -4.88
N ARG A 114 16.03 1.21 -5.69
CA ARG A 114 17.16 1.16 -6.65
C ARG A 114 16.75 1.04 -8.11
N ILE A 115 16.53 2.19 -8.75
CA ILE A 115 16.40 2.28 -10.21
C ILE A 115 17.52 3.14 -10.79
N VAL A 116 18.26 2.57 -11.74
CA VAL A 116 19.23 3.29 -12.57
C VAL A 116 18.98 2.95 -14.04
N GLY A 117 18.46 3.90 -14.82
CA GLY A 117 18.64 3.93 -16.28
C GLY A 117 17.78 3.02 -17.18
N GLY A 118 16.52 2.74 -16.84
CA GLY A 118 15.62 1.98 -17.74
C GLY A 118 15.79 0.46 -17.70
N ILE A 119 16.32 -0.05 -16.59
CA ILE A 119 16.54 -1.47 -16.33
C ILE A 119 15.23 -2.11 -15.85
N GLN A 120 15.08 -3.41 -16.09
CA GLN A 120 14.01 -4.24 -15.52
C GLN A 120 13.85 -3.96 -14.02
N THR A 121 12.61 -3.70 -13.59
CA THR A 121 12.32 -3.45 -12.17
C THR A 121 12.52 -4.72 -11.36
N GLU A 122 12.67 -4.56 -10.05
CA GLU A 122 12.43 -5.68 -9.15
C GLU A 122 10.95 -6.10 -9.18
N ILE A 123 10.69 -7.33 -8.74
CA ILE A 123 9.40 -8.00 -8.86
C ILE A 123 8.28 -7.30 -8.07
N ASP A 124 8.62 -6.51 -7.06
CA ASP A 124 7.72 -5.85 -6.11
C ASP A 124 7.96 -4.33 -5.99
N GLU A 125 8.64 -3.74 -6.98
CA GLU A 125 9.06 -2.33 -6.95
C GLU A 125 7.90 -1.35 -7.15
N HIS A 126 6.92 -1.69 -7.99
CA HIS A 126 5.73 -0.87 -8.24
C HIS A 126 4.42 -1.67 -8.11
N PRO A 127 4.04 -2.04 -6.88
CA PRO A 127 2.89 -2.91 -6.60
C PRO A 127 1.53 -2.28 -6.94
N TRP A 128 1.50 -1.01 -7.34
CA TRP A 128 0.30 -0.31 -7.78
C TRP A 128 0.06 -0.39 -9.29
N MET A 129 1.00 -0.92 -10.07
CA MET A 129 0.88 -0.95 -11.52
C MET A 129 -0.24 -1.90 -11.97
N VAL A 130 -1.02 -1.45 -12.95
CA VAL A 130 -2.18 -2.17 -13.47
C VAL A 130 -2.13 -2.23 -14.98
N LEU A 131 -2.39 -3.41 -15.56
CA LEU A 131 -2.64 -3.57 -16.99
C LEU A 131 -4.13 -3.59 -17.28
N LEU A 132 -4.55 -2.87 -18.33
CA LEU A 132 -5.94 -2.81 -18.79
C LEU A 132 -6.14 -3.80 -19.92
N ARG A 133 -7.04 -4.78 -19.70
CA ARG A 133 -7.37 -5.84 -20.66
C ARG A 133 -8.58 -5.45 -21.51
N TYR A 134 -8.40 -5.56 -22.82
CA TYR A 134 -9.43 -5.33 -23.81
C TYR A 134 -9.79 -6.65 -24.48
N ASP A 135 -11.07 -6.99 -24.47
CA ASP A 135 -11.62 -8.05 -25.32
C ASP A 135 -11.76 -7.50 -26.75
N LYS A 136 -11.31 -8.29 -27.72
CA LYS A 136 -11.26 -7.96 -29.15
C LYS A 136 -11.81 -9.15 -29.95
N PRO A 137 -12.17 -8.98 -31.23
CA PRO A 137 -12.69 -10.10 -32.04
C PRO A 137 -11.75 -11.31 -32.12
N SER A 138 -10.44 -11.07 -32.05
CA SER A 138 -9.39 -12.10 -32.11
C SER A 138 -8.93 -12.62 -30.74
N GLY A 139 -9.65 -12.32 -29.66
CA GLY A 139 -9.30 -12.75 -28.30
C GLY A 139 -9.24 -11.57 -27.34
N TRP A 140 -8.10 -11.36 -26.67
CA TRP A 140 -7.91 -10.26 -25.74
C TRP A 140 -6.45 -9.79 -25.75
N GLY A 141 -6.17 -8.62 -25.17
CA GLY A 141 -4.82 -8.10 -25.02
C GLY A 141 -4.76 -6.90 -24.06
N PHE A 142 -3.54 -6.54 -23.68
CA PHE A 142 -3.26 -5.35 -22.88
C PHE A 142 -2.81 -4.20 -23.79
N TYR A 143 -3.37 -3.02 -23.59
CA TYR A 143 -3.09 -1.85 -24.44
C TYR A 143 -2.82 -0.58 -23.65
N CYS A 144 -3.37 -0.47 -22.45
CA CYS A 144 -3.17 0.66 -21.56
C CYS A 144 -2.73 0.20 -20.17
N GLY A 145 -2.16 1.14 -19.43
CA GLY A 145 -1.84 1.00 -18.01
C GLY A 145 -2.78 1.81 -17.12
N GLY A 146 -2.64 1.59 -15.82
CA GLY A 146 -3.26 2.38 -14.77
C GLY A 146 -2.55 2.16 -13.45
N VAL A 147 -3.05 2.81 -12.41
CA VAL A 147 -2.53 2.66 -11.04
C VAL A 147 -3.67 2.35 -10.07
N LEU A 148 -3.44 1.41 -9.16
CA LEU A 148 -4.35 1.11 -8.07
C LEU A 148 -4.32 2.28 -7.06
N ILE A 149 -5.46 2.87 -6.75
CA ILE A 149 -5.55 4.01 -5.81
C ILE A 149 -6.34 3.68 -4.54
N SER A 150 -7.01 2.54 -4.50
CA SER A 150 -7.66 1.95 -3.32
C SER A 150 -7.89 0.46 -3.57
N SER A 151 -8.41 -0.30 -2.60
CA SER A 151 -8.73 -1.72 -2.82
C SER A 151 -9.79 -1.97 -3.91
N ARG A 152 -10.47 -0.92 -4.42
CA ARG A 152 -11.63 -1.05 -5.31
C ARG A 152 -11.59 -0.15 -6.55
N TYR A 153 -10.60 0.74 -6.67
CA TYR A 153 -10.51 1.72 -7.74
C TYR A 153 -9.12 1.75 -8.38
N VAL A 154 -9.12 1.76 -9.71
CA VAL A 154 -7.95 2.01 -10.55
C VAL A 154 -8.11 3.37 -11.22
N LEU A 155 -7.04 4.16 -11.21
CA LEU A 155 -6.92 5.41 -11.95
C LEU A 155 -6.20 5.15 -13.27
N THR A 156 -6.71 5.72 -14.36
CA THR A 156 -6.13 5.59 -15.70
C THR A 156 -6.45 6.85 -16.52
N ALA A 157 -6.00 6.88 -17.77
CA ALA A 157 -6.32 7.95 -18.71
C ALA A 157 -7.73 7.75 -19.32
N ALA A 158 -8.39 8.83 -19.70
CA ALA A 158 -9.69 8.78 -20.34
C ALA A 158 -9.61 8.29 -21.80
N HIS A 159 -8.50 8.56 -22.49
CA HIS A 159 -8.26 8.00 -23.83
C HIS A 159 -8.18 6.47 -23.82
N CYS A 160 -7.76 5.87 -22.70
CA CYS A 160 -7.75 4.42 -22.52
C CYS A 160 -9.17 3.82 -22.44
N VAL A 161 -10.21 4.61 -22.19
CA VAL A 161 -11.57 4.09 -22.03
C VAL A 161 -12.53 4.56 -23.13
N LYS A 162 -12.31 5.74 -23.70
CA LYS A 162 -13.15 6.29 -24.79
C LYS A 162 -12.36 7.11 -25.83
N GLY A 163 -11.05 6.91 -25.94
CA GLY A 163 -10.22 7.62 -26.93
C GLY A 163 -10.54 7.24 -28.37
N SER A 164 -10.29 8.17 -29.29
CA SER A 164 -10.54 8.02 -30.73
C SER A 164 -9.67 6.94 -31.39
N ASP A 165 -8.50 6.65 -30.83
CA ASP A 165 -7.59 5.58 -31.29
C ASP A 165 -8.05 4.17 -30.87
N LEU A 166 -9.04 4.03 -29.99
CA LEU A 166 -9.57 2.71 -29.61
C LEU A 166 -10.48 2.15 -30.71
N PRO A 167 -10.20 0.95 -31.22
CA PRO A 167 -11.09 0.33 -32.20
C PRO A 167 -12.50 0.11 -31.61
N PRO A 168 -13.57 0.39 -32.37
CA PRO A 168 -14.95 0.39 -31.86
C PRO A 168 -15.46 -0.99 -31.40
N ASN A 169 -14.76 -2.06 -31.79
CA ASN A 169 -15.04 -3.44 -31.42
C ASN A 169 -14.18 -3.94 -30.26
N TRP A 170 -13.39 -3.07 -29.63
CA TRP A 170 -12.63 -3.40 -28.43
C TRP A 170 -13.42 -2.99 -27.20
N LYS A 171 -13.41 -3.85 -26.19
CA LYS A 171 -14.10 -3.61 -24.93
C LYS A 171 -13.14 -3.78 -23.77
N LEU A 172 -12.87 -2.69 -23.06
CA LEU A 172 -12.19 -2.74 -21.77
C LEU A 172 -13.04 -3.56 -20.78
N SER A 173 -12.54 -4.71 -20.34
CA SER A 173 -13.33 -5.70 -19.60
C SER A 173 -12.77 -6.05 -18.23
N GLN A 174 -11.44 -6.04 -18.08
CA GLN A 174 -10.75 -6.42 -16.86
C GLN A 174 -9.51 -5.56 -16.63
N VAL A 175 -9.04 -5.57 -15.39
CA VAL A 175 -7.71 -5.13 -15.01
C VAL A 175 -6.89 -6.31 -14.51
N ARG A 176 -5.57 -6.27 -14.68
CA ARG A 176 -4.62 -7.21 -14.07
C ARG A 176 -3.72 -6.48 -13.08
N LEU A 177 -3.57 -7.03 -11.87
CA LEU A 177 -2.71 -6.53 -10.81
C LEU A 177 -1.70 -7.59 -10.34
N GLY A 178 -0.60 -7.14 -9.74
CA GLY A 178 0.47 -8.02 -9.24
C GLY A 178 1.27 -8.70 -10.35
N GLU A 179 1.23 -8.10 -11.55
CA GLU A 179 1.98 -8.56 -12.72
C GLU A 179 3.39 -8.00 -12.67
N TRP A 180 4.37 -8.78 -13.11
CA TRP A 180 5.72 -8.31 -13.39
C TRP A 180 6.16 -8.76 -14.78
N ASN A 181 6.02 -10.05 -15.10
CA ASN A 181 6.26 -10.61 -16.43
C ASN A 181 4.96 -11.15 -17.05
N THR A 182 4.45 -10.42 -18.05
CA THR A 182 3.19 -10.72 -18.77
C THR A 182 3.13 -12.08 -19.48
N SER A 183 4.25 -12.79 -19.58
CA SER A 183 4.33 -14.15 -20.14
C SER A 183 4.06 -15.26 -19.12
N SER A 184 3.95 -14.92 -17.83
CA SER A 184 3.73 -15.84 -16.71
C SER A 184 2.55 -15.40 -15.85
N GLN A 185 2.06 -16.29 -14.99
CA GLN A 185 1.03 -15.97 -13.98
C GLN A 185 1.61 -15.83 -12.58
N VAL A 186 2.78 -16.43 -12.36
CA VAL A 186 3.57 -16.40 -11.13
C VAL A 186 5.01 -16.17 -11.58
N ASP A 187 5.63 -15.15 -11.00
CA ASP A 187 6.96 -14.72 -11.34
C ASP A 187 7.90 -15.04 -10.19
N CYS A 188 9.13 -15.45 -10.49
CA CYS A 188 10.10 -15.82 -9.46
C CYS A 188 11.47 -15.24 -9.77
N VAL A 189 12.14 -14.75 -8.72
CA VAL A 189 13.55 -14.35 -8.74
C VAL A 189 14.27 -15.18 -7.67
N GLY A 190 14.98 -16.23 -8.10
CA GLY A 190 15.55 -17.22 -7.19
C GLY A 190 14.46 -18.05 -6.51
N ASP A 191 14.47 -18.12 -5.18
CA ASP A 191 13.48 -18.84 -4.37
C ASP A 191 12.28 -17.95 -3.95
N ASP A 192 12.31 -16.66 -4.29
CA ASP A 192 11.23 -15.72 -4.00
C ASP A 192 10.29 -15.63 -5.20
N CYS A 193 8.99 -15.82 -4.96
CA CYS A 193 7.97 -15.87 -6.00
C CYS A 193 6.78 -15.00 -5.62
N SER A 194 6.22 -14.34 -6.63
CA SER A 194 4.98 -13.59 -6.47
C SER A 194 3.79 -14.49 -6.17
N GLN A 195 2.75 -13.89 -5.63
CA GLN A 195 1.42 -14.51 -5.67
C GLN A 195 0.88 -14.45 -7.10
N PRO A 196 -0.05 -15.36 -7.49
CA PRO A 196 -0.67 -15.28 -8.80
C PRO A 196 -1.30 -13.92 -9.08
N VAL A 197 -1.18 -13.46 -10.33
CA VAL A 197 -1.81 -12.22 -10.80
C VAL A 197 -3.31 -12.20 -10.53
N GLN A 198 -3.85 -11.01 -10.27
CA GLN A 198 -5.27 -10.80 -10.00
C GLN A 198 -5.95 -10.17 -11.22
N ASP A 199 -6.73 -10.97 -11.96
CA ASP A 199 -7.57 -10.50 -13.07
C ASP A 199 -8.98 -10.15 -12.57
N ILE A 200 -9.29 -8.85 -12.44
CA ILE A 200 -10.54 -8.36 -11.86
C ILE A 200 -11.40 -7.68 -12.92
N ARG A 201 -12.69 -8.05 -13.00
CA ARG A 201 -13.65 -7.39 -13.91
C ARG A 201 -13.90 -5.94 -13.51
N ILE A 202 -14.19 -5.11 -14.49
CA ILE A 202 -14.59 -3.72 -14.29
C ILE A 202 -16.12 -3.67 -14.13
N GLU A 203 -16.58 -3.07 -13.03
CA GLU A 203 -18.01 -2.85 -12.73
C GLU A 203 -18.49 -1.55 -13.38
N GLN A 204 -17.68 -0.49 -13.29
CA GLN A 204 -18.03 0.82 -13.81
C GLN A 204 -16.80 1.54 -14.35
N ILE A 205 -16.97 2.22 -15.48
CA ILE A 205 -15.99 3.10 -16.10
C ILE A 205 -16.52 4.53 -15.95
N ILE A 206 -15.69 5.42 -15.42
CA ILE A 206 -16.04 6.82 -15.14
C ILE A 206 -14.94 7.69 -15.76
N ALA A 207 -15.11 8.07 -17.03
CA ALA A 207 -14.26 9.08 -17.65
C ALA A 207 -14.67 10.47 -17.16
N HIS A 208 -13.71 11.37 -17.04
CA HIS A 208 -14.00 12.77 -16.73
C HIS A 208 -15.05 13.33 -17.70
N GLU A 209 -16.06 14.01 -17.17
CA GLU A 209 -17.23 14.46 -17.93
C GLU A 209 -16.84 15.44 -19.05
N SER A 210 -15.82 16.25 -18.80
CA SER A 210 -15.25 17.22 -19.75
C SER A 210 -14.13 16.67 -20.64
N TYR A 211 -13.87 15.35 -20.65
CA TYR A 211 -12.94 14.77 -21.63
C TYR A 211 -13.63 14.59 -22.99
N ASP A 212 -13.05 15.18 -24.03
CA ASP A 212 -13.47 15.08 -25.43
C ASP A 212 -12.42 14.29 -26.23
N PRO A 213 -12.75 13.10 -26.78
CA PRO A 213 -11.80 12.29 -27.55
C PRO A 213 -11.39 12.89 -28.90
N GLU A 214 -12.09 13.93 -29.36
CA GLU A 214 -11.76 14.65 -30.60
C GLU A 214 -10.92 15.93 -30.33
N ASP A 215 -10.71 16.31 -29.06
CA ASP A 215 -9.81 17.42 -28.71
C ASP A 215 -8.35 16.98 -28.84
N ASN A 216 -7.63 17.59 -29.79
CA ASN A 216 -6.20 17.35 -30.00
C ASN A 216 -5.34 17.62 -28.76
N ASN A 217 -5.81 18.45 -27.81
CA ASN A 217 -5.09 18.75 -26.57
C ASN A 217 -5.33 17.72 -25.47
N GLN A 218 -6.26 16.77 -25.65
CA GLN A 218 -6.61 15.73 -24.69
C GLN A 218 -6.84 16.28 -23.27
N GLN A 219 -7.56 17.39 -23.14
CA GLN A 219 -7.84 18.01 -21.85
C GLN A 219 -8.70 17.10 -20.95
N ASN A 220 -8.38 17.09 -19.66
CA ASN A 220 -9.05 16.24 -18.66
C ASN A 220 -8.95 14.73 -18.96
N ASP A 221 -7.81 14.29 -19.49
CA ASP A 221 -7.53 12.88 -19.81
C ASP A 221 -7.33 12.01 -18.56
N ILE A 222 -8.41 11.81 -17.80
CA ILE A 222 -8.44 11.07 -16.54
C ILE A 222 -9.74 10.26 -16.42
N ALA A 223 -9.62 9.02 -15.96
CA ALA A 223 -10.75 8.11 -15.75
C ALA A 223 -10.54 7.22 -14.52
N LEU A 224 -11.65 6.87 -13.88
CA LEU A 224 -11.71 5.90 -12.80
C LEU A 224 -12.36 4.61 -13.29
N LEU A 225 -11.75 3.48 -12.91
CA LEU A 225 -12.32 2.15 -13.07
C LEU A 225 -12.70 1.63 -11.69
N ARG A 226 -14.00 1.45 -11.45
CA ARG A 226 -14.50 0.74 -10.27
C ARG A 226 -14.48 -0.75 -10.55
N LEU A 227 -13.78 -1.50 -9.71
CA LEU A 227 -13.63 -2.95 -9.88
C LEU A 227 -14.89 -3.69 -9.41
N ALA A 228 -15.14 -4.90 -9.90
CA ALA A 228 -16.31 -5.70 -9.50
C ALA A 228 -16.17 -6.34 -8.11
N GLN A 229 -14.95 -6.42 -7.59
CA GLN A 229 -14.63 -6.90 -6.25
C GLN A 229 -13.40 -6.15 -5.73
N ASN A 230 -13.19 -6.19 -4.41
CA ASN A 230 -11.96 -5.66 -3.83
C ASN A 230 -10.79 -6.55 -4.24
N VAL A 231 -9.63 -5.94 -4.51
CA VAL A 231 -8.38 -6.67 -4.70
C VAL A 231 -7.87 -7.22 -3.36
N HIS A 232 -7.12 -8.31 -3.42
CA HIS A 232 -6.40 -8.83 -2.27
C HIS A 232 -5.06 -8.10 -2.16
N LEU A 233 -4.94 -7.19 -1.19
CA LEU A 233 -3.69 -6.48 -0.94
C LEU A 233 -2.62 -7.45 -0.41
N ASN A 234 -1.42 -7.36 -0.98
CA ASN A 234 -0.26 -8.15 -0.60
C ASN A 234 1.02 -7.39 -0.99
N ASP A 235 2.19 -8.03 -0.94
CA ASP A 235 3.46 -7.35 -1.25
C ASP A 235 3.58 -6.87 -2.70
N PHE A 236 2.85 -7.50 -3.62
CA PHE A 236 2.84 -7.22 -5.07
C PHE A 236 1.61 -6.41 -5.52
N VAL A 237 0.65 -6.16 -4.62
CA VAL A 237 -0.60 -5.42 -4.90
C VAL A 237 -0.87 -4.44 -3.77
N LYS A 238 -0.46 -3.17 -3.97
CA LYS A 238 -0.65 -2.07 -3.02
C LYS A 238 -1.08 -0.81 -3.76
N PRO A 239 -1.89 0.07 -3.16
CA PRO A 239 -2.27 1.30 -3.84
C PRO A 239 -1.15 2.35 -3.83
N ILE A 240 -1.14 3.24 -4.83
CA ILE A 240 -0.31 4.46 -4.81
C ILE A 240 -1.03 5.57 -4.03
N CYS A 241 -0.27 6.49 -3.42
CA CYS A 241 -0.84 7.66 -2.78
C CYS A 241 -1.25 8.72 -3.82
N LEU A 242 -2.33 9.44 -3.54
CA LEU A 242 -2.73 10.62 -4.32
C LEU A 242 -2.27 11.92 -3.64
N PRO A 243 -1.89 12.97 -4.41
CA PRO A 243 -1.48 14.27 -3.89
C PRO A 243 -2.69 15.05 -3.36
N THR A 244 -3.15 14.69 -2.16
CA THR A 244 -4.39 15.21 -1.55
C THR A 244 -4.18 16.39 -0.61
N THR A 245 -2.94 16.65 -0.18
CA THR A 245 -2.60 17.84 0.60
C THR A 245 -2.47 19.07 -0.28
N GLU A 246 -2.83 20.23 0.26
CA GLU A 246 -2.69 21.53 -0.40
C GLU A 246 -1.29 21.74 -0.96
N ASP A 247 -0.25 21.53 -0.13
CA ASP A 247 1.16 21.63 -0.54
C ASP A 247 1.52 20.76 -1.77
N LEU A 248 0.93 19.57 -1.90
CA LEU A 248 1.21 18.67 -3.02
C LEU A 248 0.41 19.03 -4.26
N ARG A 249 -0.77 19.64 -4.12
CA ARG A 249 -1.57 20.08 -5.27
C ARG A 249 -1.04 21.37 -5.88
N ASP A 250 -0.45 22.23 -5.05
CA ASP A 250 0.10 23.52 -5.47
C ASP A 250 1.58 23.41 -5.89
N SER A 251 2.20 22.23 -5.68
CA SER A 251 3.54 21.94 -6.17
C SER A 251 3.52 21.69 -7.68
N ASN A 252 4.50 22.26 -8.38
CA ASN A 252 4.77 21.97 -9.79
C ASN A 252 5.76 20.81 -9.98
N PHE A 253 6.31 20.27 -8.89
CA PHE A 253 7.31 19.19 -8.88
C PHE A 253 8.59 19.49 -9.70
N ASP A 254 8.86 20.75 -10.02
CA ASP A 254 10.03 21.14 -10.83
C ASP A 254 11.34 20.77 -10.12
N GLY A 255 12.26 20.17 -10.89
CA GLY A 255 13.58 19.78 -10.38
C GLY A 255 13.59 18.56 -9.46
N LEU A 256 12.43 17.93 -9.22
CA LEU A 256 12.36 16.63 -8.58
C LEU A 256 12.59 15.52 -9.60
N GLU A 257 13.31 14.49 -9.20
CA GLU A 257 13.38 13.25 -9.97
C GLU A 257 12.05 12.52 -9.84
N MET A 258 11.45 12.21 -10.98
CA MET A 258 10.23 11.42 -11.07
C MET A 258 10.54 10.12 -11.79
N GLU A 259 9.63 9.16 -11.70
CA GLU A 259 9.83 7.86 -12.29
C GLU A 259 8.65 7.47 -13.18
N VAL A 260 8.95 6.85 -14.30
CA VAL A 260 7.96 6.25 -15.20
C VAL A 260 8.17 4.76 -15.24
N ALA A 261 7.12 4.02 -14.89
CA ALA A 261 7.09 2.57 -14.95
C ALA A 261 6.04 2.06 -15.95
N GLY A 262 6.34 0.95 -16.63
CA GLY A 262 5.37 0.27 -17.49
C GLY A 262 5.95 -0.86 -18.34
N TRP A 263 5.07 -1.51 -19.12
CA TRP A 263 5.39 -2.56 -20.10
C TRP A 263 5.41 -2.02 -21.55
N GLY A 264 5.64 -0.72 -21.69
CA GLY A 264 5.61 -0.01 -22.96
C GLY A 264 6.78 -0.39 -23.88
N LYS A 265 6.73 0.10 -25.14
CA LYS A 265 7.79 -0.15 -26.12
C LYS A 265 9.12 0.45 -25.65
N THR A 266 10.17 -0.36 -25.65
CA THR A 266 11.55 0.09 -25.42
C THR A 266 12.11 0.84 -26.64
N GLU A 267 13.33 1.38 -26.56
CA GLU A 267 14.04 2.00 -27.69
C GLU A 267 14.14 1.08 -28.93
N THR A 268 14.02 -0.23 -28.74
CA THR A 268 13.99 -1.26 -29.78
C THR A 268 12.60 -1.50 -30.39
N GLN A 269 11.60 -0.69 -30.03
CA GLN A 269 10.19 -0.73 -30.47
C GLN A 269 9.40 -2.02 -30.18
N ASN A 270 10.00 -2.96 -29.44
CA ASN A 270 9.32 -4.17 -28.97
C ASN A 270 8.62 -3.90 -27.64
N MET A 271 7.46 -4.50 -27.43
CA MET A 271 6.85 -4.56 -26.10
C MET A 271 7.73 -5.44 -25.21
N ASP A 272 8.11 -4.95 -24.03
CA ASP A 272 8.80 -5.78 -23.03
C ASP A 272 7.76 -6.55 -22.21
N SER A 273 8.03 -7.83 -21.97
CA SER A 273 7.16 -8.63 -21.14
C SER A 273 7.31 -8.28 -19.66
N ASN A 274 8.49 -7.78 -19.25
CA ASN A 274 8.80 -7.37 -17.89
C ASN A 274 8.47 -5.90 -17.63
N LEU A 275 8.11 -5.59 -16.40
CA LEU A 275 7.96 -4.20 -15.95
C LEU A 275 9.33 -3.52 -15.94
N ARG A 276 9.36 -2.29 -16.47
CA ARG A 276 10.55 -1.43 -16.49
C ARG A 276 10.24 -0.09 -15.85
N GLY A 277 11.23 0.45 -15.14
CA GLY A 277 11.20 1.78 -14.53
C GLY A 277 12.35 2.63 -15.06
N THR A 278 12.10 3.92 -15.30
CA THR A 278 13.15 4.88 -15.64
C THR A 278 12.95 6.19 -14.89
N GLY A 279 14.04 6.70 -14.32
CA GLY A 279 14.07 8.04 -13.76
C GLY A 279 14.00 9.08 -14.87
N LEU A 280 13.13 10.07 -14.70
CA LEU A 280 13.12 11.32 -15.43
C LEU A 280 13.88 12.35 -14.60
N GLY A 281 15.04 12.77 -15.10
CA GLY A 281 15.75 13.90 -14.52
C GLY A 281 14.92 15.17 -14.72
N GLY A 282 14.72 15.93 -13.64
CA GLY A 282 14.04 17.22 -13.72
C GLY A 282 14.79 18.14 -14.68
N PHE A 283 14.17 18.51 -15.79
CA PHE A 283 14.69 19.59 -16.64
C PHE A 283 14.59 20.89 -15.84
N GLY A 284 15.71 21.32 -15.25
CA GLY A 284 15.82 22.67 -14.72
C GLY A 284 15.61 23.71 -15.85
N PRO A 285 15.21 24.94 -15.53
CA PRO A 285 15.02 25.98 -16.53
C PRO A 285 16.32 26.15 -17.31
N SER A 286 16.26 25.92 -18.62
CA SER A 286 17.30 26.35 -19.55
C SER A 286 17.40 27.87 -19.42
N GLY A 287 18.51 28.34 -18.82
CA GLY A 287 18.85 29.76 -18.73
C GLY A 287 19.09 30.41 -20.08
#